data_AF-C0BPE7-F1
#
_entry.id   AF-C0BPE7-F1
#
_cell.length_a   1.000
_cell.length_b   1.000
_cell.length_c   1.000
_cell.angle_alpha   90.00
_cell.angle_beta   90.00
_cell.angle_gamma   90.00
#
_symmetry.space_group_name_H-M   'P 1'
#
loop_
_entity.id
_entity.type
_entity.pdbx_description
1 polymer ?
#
loop_
_entity_poly.entity_id
_entity_poly.type
_entity_poly.pdbx_seq_one_letter_code
_entity_poly.pdbx_strand_id
1 'polypeptide(L)'
;MEKVCLCCKEKIKGRSDKKFCGDACRNEFHNTQNSPYNSLVRNTNRRLKKNYRILAEVALVGGKGRITKSNLIHKGFFFDLFTSIYKTQKGNDYYFIYDLGYLKIAPDLFVVVQKFK
;
A
#
# COMPACT_ATOMS: atom_id res chain seq x y z
N MET A 1 -13.72 42.61 -8.73
CA MET A 1 -13.95 41.22 -9.18
C MET A 1 -14.64 40.47 -8.06
N GLU A 2 -15.77 39.82 -8.31
CA GLU A 2 -16.50 39.10 -7.26
C GLU A 2 -15.75 37.83 -6.84
N LYS A 3 -15.62 37.61 -5.53
CA LYS A 3 -14.90 36.45 -4.99
C LYS A 3 -15.83 35.23 -4.99
N VAL A 4 -15.41 34.15 -5.63
CA VAL A 4 -16.21 32.92 -5.77
C VAL A 4 -15.63 31.78 -4.94
N CYS A 5 -16.50 30.87 -4.50
CA CYS A 5 -16.14 29.67 -3.76
C CYS A 5 -15.24 28.76 -4.59
N LEU A 6 -14.14 28.26 -4.01
CA LEU A 6 -13.25 27.33 -4.71
C LEU A 6 -13.93 26.01 -5.06
N CYS A 7 -14.94 25.58 -4.27
CA CYS A 7 -15.70 24.34 -4.43
C CYS A 7 -16.89 24.48 -5.41
N CYS A 8 -17.93 25.23 -5.04
CA CYS A 8 -19.19 25.30 -5.81
C CYS A 8 -19.27 26.47 -6.80
N LYS A 9 -18.24 27.34 -6.86
CA LYS A 9 -18.20 28.54 -7.71
C LYS A 9 -19.26 29.61 -7.44
N GLU A 10 -20.08 29.47 -6.40
CA GLU A 10 -21.01 30.51 -5.97
C GLU A 10 -20.30 31.72 -5.34
N LYS A 11 -20.97 32.88 -5.34
CA LYS A 11 -20.45 34.11 -4.74
C LYS A 11 -20.23 33.95 -3.24
N ILE A 12 -19.06 34.32 -2.75
CA ILE A 12 -18.75 34.35 -1.32
C ILE A 12 -19.24 35.66 -0.72
N LYS A 13 -20.01 35.56 0.37
CA LYS A 13 -20.35 36.69 1.24
C LYS A 13 -19.59 36.60 2.56
N GLY A 14 -19.21 37.76 3.11
CA GLY A 14 -18.52 37.90 4.39
C GLY A 14 -17.06 38.31 4.25
N ARG A 15 -16.21 37.83 5.16
CA ARG A 15 -14.80 38.24 5.28
C ARG A 15 -14.04 38.23 3.95
N SER A 16 -13.16 39.22 3.78
CA SER A 16 -12.35 39.42 2.56
C SER A 16 -11.41 38.26 2.25
N ASP A 17 -10.96 37.49 3.24
CA ASP A 17 -10.04 36.36 3.11
C ASP A 17 -10.73 35.00 2.86
N LYS A 18 -12.07 34.96 2.96
CA LYS A 18 -12.86 33.73 2.82
C LYS A 18 -12.64 33.07 1.45
N LYS A 19 -12.40 31.75 1.45
CA LYS A 19 -12.12 30.91 0.26
C LYS A 19 -13.28 29.98 -0.13
N PHE A 20 -14.17 29.68 0.81
CA PHE A 20 -15.30 28.77 0.65
C PHE A 20 -16.58 29.45 1.15
N CYS A 21 -17.74 29.19 0.54
CA CYS A 21 -19.01 29.77 1.00
C CYS A 21 -19.41 29.28 2.41
N GLY A 22 -19.03 28.06 2.79
CA GLY A 22 -19.22 27.47 4.11
C GLY A 22 -18.35 26.23 4.34
N ASP A 23 -18.47 25.63 5.53
CA ASP A 23 -17.66 24.48 5.95
C ASP A 23 -17.89 23.23 5.11
N ALA A 24 -19.11 22.99 4.64
CA ALA A 24 -19.43 21.89 3.72
C ALA A 24 -18.58 21.96 2.44
N CYS A 25 -18.50 23.13 1.81
CA CYS A 25 -17.68 23.36 0.61
C CYS A 25 -16.17 23.26 0.89
N ARG A 26 -15.72 23.63 2.10
CA ARG A 26 -14.31 23.44 2.49
C ARG A 26 -13.99 21.94 2.56
N ASN A 27 -14.82 21.17 3.25
CA ASN A 27 -14.61 19.74 3.44
C ASN A 27 -14.69 18.99 2.11
N GLU A 28 -15.71 19.26 1.30
CA GLU A 28 -15.88 18.61 0.00
C GLU A 28 -14.68 18.88 -0.91
N PHE A 29 -14.26 20.15 -1.03
CA PHE A 29 -13.09 20.50 -1.84
C PHE A 29 -11.84 19.71 -1.42
N HIS A 30 -11.55 19.63 -0.12
CA HIS A 30 -10.39 18.87 0.37
C HIS A 30 -10.56 17.35 0.20
N ASN A 31 -11.77 16.82 0.37
CA ASN A 31 -12.07 15.41 0.13
C ASN A 31 -11.86 15.05 -1.34
N THR A 32 -12.35 15.86 -2.28
CA THR A 32 -12.17 15.64 -3.73
C THR A 32 -10.69 15.67 -4.10
N GLN A 33 -9.92 16.66 -3.61
CA GLN A 33 -8.49 16.77 -3.90
C GLN A 33 -7.68 15.57 -3.38
N ASN A 34 -8.04 15.04 -2.21
CA ASN A 34 -7.32 13.93 -1.59
C ASN A 34 -7.85 12.54 -2.00
N SER A 35 -9.03 12.45 -2.60
CA SER A 35 -9.70 11.17 -2.92
C SER A 35 -8.84 10.21 -3.76
N PRO A 36 -8.16 10.65 -4.84
CA PRO A 36 -7.30 9.75 -5.63
C PRO A 36 -6.14 9.18 -4.82
N TYR A 37 -5.44 10.03 -4.06
CA TYR A 37 -4.31 9.63 -3.20
C TYR A 37 -4.76 8.70 -2.08
N ASN A 38 -5.88 9.02 -1.43
CA ASN A 38 -6.47 8.20 -0.38
C ASN A 38 -6.88 6.81 -0.89
N SER A 39 -7.45 6.74 -2.10
CA SER A 39 -7.81 5.48 -2.74
C SER A 39 -6.57 4.66 -3.08
N LEU A 40 -5.54 5.28 -3.67
CA LEU A 40 -4.28 4.61 -4.03
C LEU A 40 -3.59 4.01 -2.80
N VAL A 41 -3.39 4.81 -1.75
CA VAL A 41 -2.74 4.37 -0.50
C VAL A 41 -3.55 3.25 0.15
N ARG A 42 -4.88 3.40 0.26
CA ARG A 42 -5.76 2.38 0.84
C ARG A 42 -5.70 1.07 0.07
N ASN A 43 -5.74 1.11 -1.26
CA ASN A 43 -5.66 -0.07 -2.11
C ASN A 43 -4.30 -0.76 -2.02
N THR A 44 -3.21 0.01 -1.97
CA THR A 44 -1.85 -0.49 -1.77
C THR A 44 -1.72 -1.20 -0.43
N ASN A 45 -2.17 -0.56 0.65
CA ASN A 45 -2.16 -1.16 1.99
C ASN A 45 -3.04 -2.42 2.08
N ARG A 46 -4.18 -2.45 1.40
CA ARG A 46 -5.02 -3.65 1.31
C ARG A 46 -4.27 -4.81 0.64
N ARG A 47 -3.53 -4.55 -0.45
CA ARG A 47 -2.72 -5.56 -1.14
C ARG A 47 -1.54 -6.03 -0.29
N LEU A 48 -0.81 -5.11 0.36
CA LEU A 48 0.27 -5.46 1.30
C LEU A 48 -0.24 -6.34 2.45
N LYS A 49 -1.39 -6.00 3.05
CA LYS A 49 -2.02 -6.82 4.09
C LYS A 49 -2.44 -8.20 3.59
N LYS A 50 -2.94 -8.29 2.35
CA LYS A 50 -3.25 -9.59 1.71
C LYS A 50 -1.98 -10.41 1.51
N ASN A 51 -0.93 -9.82 0.97
CA ASN A 51 0.35 -10.51 0.78
C ASN A 51 0.93 -11.01 2.11
N TYR A 52 0.88 -10.19 3.17
CA TYR A 52 1.32 -10.58 4.50
C TYR A 52 0.58 -11.82 5.01
N ARG A 53 -0.76 -11.85 4.89
CA ARG A 53 -1.58 -13.01 5.28
C ARG A 53 -1.19 -14.27 4.51
N ILE A 54 -0.97 -14.15 3.20
CA ILE A 54 -0.56 -15.28 2.36
C ILE A 54 0.79 -15.86 2.82
N LEU A 55 1.78 -15.01 3.16
CA LEU A 55 3.06 -15.49 3.67
C LEU A 55 2.94 -16.09 5.07
N ALA A 56 2.07 -15.52 5.91
CA ALA A 56 1.84 -16.03 7.28
C ALA A 56 1.15 -17.40 7.29
N GLU A 57 0.43 -17.77 6.23
CA GLU A 57 -0.14 -19.12 6.07
C GLU A 57 0.91 -20.19 5.73
N VAL A 58 2.13 -19.78 5.36
CA VAL A 58 3.21 -20.73 5.05
C VAL A 58 3.75 -21.30 6.36
N ALA A 59 3.70 -22.62 6.51
CA ALA A 59 4.29 -23.30 7.66
C ALA A 59 5.81 -23.05 7.70
N LEU A 60 6.29 -22.40 8.77
CA LEU A 60 7.69 -22.11 9.00
C LEU A 60 8.29 -23.10 10.00
N VAL A 61 9.35 -23.80 9.62
CA VAL A 61 10.15 -24.66 10.50
C VAL A 61 11.53 -24.00 10.67
N GLY A 62 11.89 -23.66 11.91
CA GLY A 62 13.13 -22.93 12.18
C GLY A 62 13.18 -21.54 11.52
N GLY A 63 12.02 -20.88 11.39
CA GLY A 63 11.91 -19.56 10.76
C GLY A 63 11.98 -19.55 9.23
N LYS A 64 11.92 -20.73 8.59
CA LYS A 64 11.94 -20.87 7.13
C LYS A 64 10.80 -21.77 6.65
N GLY A 65 10.17 -21.41 5.55
CA GLY A 65 9.14 -22.20 4.86
C GLY A 65 9.37 -22.20 3.36
N ARG A 66 8.65 -23.05 2.63
CA ARG A 66 8.70 -23.11 1.17
C ARG A 66 7.30 -22.98 0.60
N ILE A 67 7.18 -22.27 -0.51
CA ILE A 67 5.93 -22.11 -1.26
C ILE A 67 6.24 -21.97 -2.75
N THR A 68 5.37 -22.51 -3.60
CA THR A 68 5.53 -22.37 -5.05
C THR A 68 5.05 -21.01 -5.53
N LYS A 69 5.62 -20.53 -6.65
CA LYS A 69 5.15 -19.30 -7.32
C LYS A 69 3.68 -19.45 -7.71
N SER A 70 3.33 -20.62 -8.24
CA SER A 70 1.96 -20.95 -8.65
C SER A 70 0.95 -20.83 -7.50
N ASN A 71 1.28 -21.30 -6.30
CA ASN A 71 0.41 -21.16 -5.12
C ASN A 71 0.27 -19.70 -4.68
N LEU A 72 1.34 -18.91 -4.71
CA LEU A 72 1.29 -17.48 -4.41
C LEU A 72 0.37 -16.75 -5.41
N ILE A 73 0.53 -17.02 -6.71
CA ILE A 73 -0.33 -16.45 -7.77
C ILE A 73 -1.79 -16.85 -7.56
N HIS A 74 -2.07 -18.12 -7.28
CA HIS A 74 -3.43 -18.61 -7.06
C HIS A 74 -4.11 -17.94 -5.86
N LYS A 75 -3.37 -17.69 -4.77
CA LYS A 75 -3.85 -16.89 -3.63
C LYS A 75 -3.95 -15.39 -3.93
N GLY A 76 -3.51 -14.96 -5.11
CA GLY A 76 -3.52 -13.58 -5.58
C GLY A 76 -2.51 -12.70 -4.84
N PHE A 77 -1.31 -13.23 -4.64
CA PHE A 77 -0.13 -12.52 -4.15
C PHE A 77 0.38 -11.52 -5.20
N PHE A 78 0.75 -10.33 -4.76
CA PHE A 78 1.20 -9.24 -5.62
C PHE A 78 2.71 -9.00 -5.44
N PHE A 79 3.54 -9.55 -6.31
CA PHE A 79 5.01 -9.51 -6.18
C PHE A 79 5.61 -8.10 -6.24
N ASP A 80 4.94 -7.17 -6.94
CA ASP A 80 5.40 -5.78 -7.08
C ASP A 80 5.25 -4.94 -5.80
N LEU A 81 4.66 -5.50 -4.74
CA LEU A 81 4.41 -4.81 -3.49
C LEU A 81 5.17 -5.48 -2.33
N PHE A 82 6.17 -4.76 -1.84
CA PHE A 82 6.98 -5.08 -0.67
C PHE A 82 7.31 -3.79 0.09
N THR A 83 7.61 -3.91 1.38
CA THR A 83 7.97 -2.79 2.26
C THR A 83 9.46 -2.53 2.32
N SER A 84 10.29 -3.54 2.06
CA SER A 84 11.75 -3.40 2.04
C SER A 84 12.41 -4.53 1.23
N ILE A 85 13.63 -4.27 0.78
CA ILE A 85 14.48 -5.26 0.10
C ILE A 85 15.77 -5.40 0.91
N TYR A 86 16.25 -6.63 1.07
CA TYR A 86 17.60 -6.92 1.57
C TYR A 86 18.37 -7.71 0.52
N LYS A 87 19.47 -7.14 0.05
CA LYS A 87 20.35 -7.75 -0.95
C LYS A 87 21.54 -8.38 -0.25
N THR A 88 21.76 -9.67 -0.49
CA THR A 88 22.94 -10.36 0.04
C THR A 88 24.14 -10.18 -0.88
N GLN A 89 25.34 -10.25 -0.31
CA GLN A 89 26.60 -10.24 -1.08
C GLN A 89 26.68 -11.40 -2.10
N LYS A 90 25.95 -12.49 -1.85
CA LYS A 90 25.86 -13.66 -2.75
C LYS A 90 24.85 -13.48 -3.88
N GLY A 91 24.26 -12.29 -4.05
CA GLY A 91 23.33 -11.96 -5.13
C GLY A 91 21.87 -12.38 -4.90
N ASN A 92 21.52 -12.91 -3.73
CA ASN A 92 20.13 -13.20 -3.40
C ASN A 92 19.41 -11.95 -2.89
N ASP A 93 18.24 -11.68 -3.46
CA ASP A 93 17.34 -10.60 -3.06
C ASP A 93 16.20 -11.15 -2.20
N TYR A 94 16.07 -10.60 -1.00
CA TYR A 94 14.97 -10.85 -0.09
C TYR A 94 13.98 -9.69 -0.18
N TYR A 95 12.73 -10.01 -0.48
CA TYR A 95 11.63 -9.05 -0.55
C TYR A 95 10.78 -9.21 0.70
N PHE A 96 10.65 -8.15 1.49
CA PHE A 96 9.96 -8.18 2.77
C PHE A 96 8.61 -7.49 2.70
N ILE A 97 7.64 -8.08 3.39
CA ILE A 97 6.37 -7.47 3.77
C ILE A 97 6.35 -7.47 5.30
N TYR A 98 6.65 -6.31 5.87
CA TYR A 98 6.88 -6.14 7.31
C TYR A 98 8.01 -7.07 7.81
N ASP A 99 7.71 -8.02 8.69
CA ASP A 99 8.65 -8.99 9.25
C ASP A 99 8.74 -10.30 8.44
N LEU A 100 7.86 -10.53 7.46
CA LEU A 100 7.91 -11.72 6.61
C LEU A 100 8.61 -11.42 5.28
N GLY A 101 9.64 -12.19 4.96
CA GLY A 101 10.42 -12.09 3.73
C GLY A 101 10.17 -13.27 2.81
N TYR A 102 10.37 -13.06 1.51
CA TYR A 102 10.44 -14.13 0.52
C TYR A 102 11.64 -13.93 -0.41
N LEU A 103 12.24 -15.05 -0.82
CA LEU A 103 13.28 -15.07 -1.85
C LEU A 103 13.01 -16.19 -2.85
N LYS A 104 13.35 -15.93 -4.10
CA LYS A 104 13.26 -16.93 -5.17
C LYS A 104 14.50 -17.82 -5.13
N ILE A 105 14.32 -19.13 -5.06
CA ILE A 105 15.43 -20.11 -5.07
C ILE A 105 15.43 -20.97 -6.33
N ALA A 106 14.30 -21.06 -7.05
CA ALA A 106 14.18 -21.74 -8.33
C ALA A 106 13.06 -21.05 -9.17
N PRO A 107 12.84 -21.42 -10.44
CA PRO A 107 11.81 -20.79 -11.28
C PRO A 107 10.41 -20.73 -10.66
N ASP A 108 9.96 -21.80 -10.02
CA ASP A 108 8.65 -21.92 -9.37
C ASP A 108 8.74 -22.07 -7.84
N LEU A 109 9.91 -21.87 -7.21
CA LEU A 109 10.07 -22.11 -5.78
C LEU A 109 10.60 -20.88 -5.04
N PHE A 110 9.88 -20.53 -3.98
CA PHE A 110 10.22 -19.47 -3.05
C PHE A 110 10.44 -20.02 -1.65
N VAL A 111 11.37 -19.40 -0.92
CA VAL A 111 11.53 -19.59 0.52
C VAL A 111 10.91 -18.40 1.22
N VAL A 112 10.14 -18.66 2.25
CA VAL A 112 9.60 -17.64 3.17
C VAL A 112 10.46 -17.64 4.43
N VAL A 113 10.80 -16.46 4.92
CA VAL A 113 11.60 -16.26 6.13
C VAL A 113 10.90 -15.28 7.06
N GLN A 114 11.09 -15.42 8.37
CA GLN A 114 10.71 -14.39 9.32
C GLN A 114 11.95 -13.62 9.80
N LYS A 115 11.90 -12.30 9.74
CA LYS A 115 12.91 -11.42 10.31
C LYS A 115 12.77 -11.50 11.84
N PHE A 116 13.72 -12.13 12.50
CA PHE A 116 13.80 -12.08 13.95
C PHE A 116 14.04 -10.62 14.38
N LYS A 117 13.30 -10.17 15.41
CA LYS A 117 13.59 -8.91 16.10
C LYS A 117 14.86 -9.04 16.92
#